data_AF-A0A9P6W8K9-F1
#
_entry.id   AF-A0A9P6W8K9-F1
#
_cell.length_a   1.000
_cell.length_b   1.000
_cell.length_c   1.000
_cell.angle_alpha   90.00
_cell.angle_beta   90.00
_cell.angle_gamma   90.00
#
_symmetry.space_group_name_H-M   'P 1'
#
loop_
_entity.id
_entity.type
_entity.pdbx_description
1 polymer ?
#
loop_
_entity_poly.entity_id
_entity_poly.type
_entity_poly.pdbx_seq_one_letter_code
_entity_poly.pdbx_strand_id
1 'polypeptide(L)'
;MATPTQSTLGSPAKVEGSATQAVQGRASLVLGRCAADFDVSLTWEVDMILSELPDSANALPINHPLPLQGKWTLRITSKLDSVRLSIVHGEPDNRFLGGVDATLELRWESPDAGVGDAPVLLARQIWSANEEGSACTELGPGFVHKFPRNQIERAGKLASEDFDYGAVGSFHVVLRLRRRQKALHKVDASEQAEQIAKRFADLSVLPTPHDVRFYFPRDNMTGLELWANAAMLSELSPFLHDFLESSAVPASPRKTKRPRTEIEITDLDVATALDDLMDEDSDAETDDYLVEKKETPLYGVDEVRGDFSYRQIALNGVSYTTFFTVLQYLQSGHYGLADLKSETELRHETRLQYLQSWDAASELPIPASPKSTYRLAHLLRLADLKAEALEFFEQSLAVEGVAREFFSSMAAKYPEIQEVVVRYVAEHWAQVKLTQGWIDRKDAWARGELPGREHVWAALMDAM
;
A
#
# COMPACT_ATOMS: atom_id res chain seq x y z
N MET A 1 -33.29 71.44 -39.66
CA MET A 1 -33.71 70.17 -39.02
C MET A 1 -32.62 69.75 -38.07
N ALA A 2 -32.80 69.99 -36.77
CA ALA A 2 -31.93 69.44 -35.74
C ALA A 2 -32.74 69.31 -34.46
N THR A 3 -32.98 68.05 -34.11
CA THR A 3 -33.64 67.52 -32.92
C THR A 3 -32.79 67.70 -31.66
N PRO A 4 -33.37 67.58 -30.46
CA PRO A 4 -32.73 67.91 -29.20
C PRO A 4 -32.04 66.71 -28.51
N THR A 5 -30.98 67.05 -27.78
CA THR A 5 -30.51 66.53 -26.48
C THR A 5 -30.61 65.01 -26.22
N GLN A 6 -29.47 64.31 -26.28
CA GLN A 6 -29.26 63.00 -25.64
C GLN A 6 -28.33 63.13 -24.43
N SER A 7 -28.82 62.62 -23.31
CA SER A 7 -28.11 62.42 -22.05
C SER A 7 -26.97 61.42 -22.20
N THR A 8 -25.85 61.77 -21.57
CA THR A 8 -24.69 60.92 -21.27
C THR A 8 -25.10 59.58 -20.64
N LEU A 9 -24.89 58.49 -21.37
CA LEU A 9 -24.74 57.14 -20.82
C LEU A 9 -23.29 56.71 -21.08
N GLY A 10 -22.54 56.60 -19.99
CA GLY A 10 -21.14 56.21 -19.97
C GLY A 10 -20.94 54.79 -20.49
N SER A 11 -19.79 54.59 -21.14
CA SER A 11 -19.24 53.30 -21.50
C SER A 11 -19.33 52.30 -20.35
N PRO A 12 -19.75 51.04 -20.59
CA PRO A 12 -19.55 50.00 -19.60
C PRO A 12 -18.05 49.79 -19.43
N ALA A 13 -17.59 50.13 -18.22
CA ALA A 13 -16.24 49.92 -17.76
C ALA A 13 -15.88 48.44 -17.88
N LYS A 14 -14.73 48.21 -18.50
CA LYS A 14 -14.00 46.96 -18.54
C LYS A 14 -13.73 46.51 -17.09
N VAL A 15 -14.43 45.47 -16.61
CA VAL A 15 -14.07 44.77 -15.37
C VAL A 15 -13.37 43.49 -15.76
N GLU A 16 -12.04 43.57 -15.79
CA GLU A 16 -11.16 42.41 -15.69
C GLU A 16 -11.33 41.83 -14.27
N GLY A 17 -11.91 40.64 -14.18
CA GLY A 17 -12.13 39.89 -12.94
C GLY A 17 -12.05 38.40 -13.22
N SER A 18 -10.91 37.82 -12.85
CA SER A 18 -10.47 36.45 -13.13
C SER A 18 -11.48 35.38 -12.66
N ALA A 19 -11.99 34.57 -13.59
CA ALA A 19 -12.84 33.40 -13.33
C ALA A 19 -12.04 32.22 -12.75
N THR A 20 -11.28 32.43 -11.67
CA THR A 20 -10.21 31.52 -11.20
C THR A 20 -10.21 31.27 -9.69
N GLN A 21 -11.27 31.60 -8.96
CA GLN A 21 -11.39 31.33 -7.53
C GLN A 21 -12.82 30.93 -7.19
N ALA A 22 -13.07 29.64 -6.99
CA ALA A 22 -14.10 29.10 -6.08
C ALA A 22 -14.21 27.57 -6.25
N VAL A 23 -13.13 26.82 -6.03
CA VAL A 23 -13.17 25.47 -5.40
C VAL A 23 -11.79 25.25 -4.80
N GLN A 24 -11.66 25.45 -3.49
CA GLN A 24 -10.46 25.10 -2.74
C GLN A 24 -10.90 24.06 -1.72
N GLY A 25 -10.71 22.78 -2.03
CA GLY A 25 -11.07 21.68 -1.15
C GLY A 25 -9.82 21.00 -0.60
N ARG A 26 -9.82 20.67 0.69
CA ARG A 26 -8.81 19.83 1.33
C ARG A 26 -9.40 18.42 1.44
N ALA A 27 -8.69 17.40 0.95
CA ALA A 27 -9.14 16.01 1.11
C ALA A 27 -8.33 15.35 2.23
N SER A 28 -9.01 14.68 3.16
CA SER A 28 -8.37 13.94 4.24
C SER A 28 -8.78 12.46 4.16
N LEU A 29 -7.79 11.58 4.18
CA LEU A 29 -7.96 10.12 4.28
C LEU A 29 -7.84 9.71 5.75
N VAL A 30 -8.81 8.94 6.24
CA VAL A 30 -8.72 8.27 7.55
C VAL A 30 -8.76 6.77 7.28
N LEU A 31 -7.65 6.08 7.53
CA LEU A 31 -7.54 4.63 7.46
C LEU A 31 -7.70 4.05 8.87
N GLY A 32 -8.46 2.97 8.99
CA GLY A 32 -8.56 2.18 10.22
C GLY A 32 -8.51 0.70 9.86
N ARG A 33 -7.60 -0.06 10.48
CA ARG A 33 -7.41 -1.49 10.24
C ARG A 33 -8.30 -2.40 11.08
N CYS A 34 -8.81 -3.45 10.45
CA CYS A 34 -8.70 -4.84 10.90
C CYS A 34 -8.91 -5.78 9.69
N ALA A 35 -8.26 -6.95 9.69
CA ALA A 35 -8.25 -7.96 8.64
C ALA A 35 -9.52 -8.00 7.74
N ALA A 36 -9.34 -7.80 6.43
CA ALA A 36 -10.33 -7.90 5.34
C ALA A 36 -11.52 -6.92 5.32
N ASP A 37 -11.72 -6.10 6.34
CA ASP A 37 -12.68 -4.99 6.33
C ASP A 37 -11.94 -3.68 6.00
N PHE A 38 -12.46 -2.92 5.02
CA PHE A 38 -11.99 -1.56 4.78
C PHE A 38 -13.16 -0.58 4.91
N ASP A 39 -12.86 0.58 5.50
CA ASP A 39 -13.74 1.74 5.56
C ASP A 39 -12.95 2.93 4.99
N VAL A 40 -13.27 3.33 3.75
CA VAL A 40 -12.62 4.45 3.07
C VAL A 40 -13.64 5.58 2.95
N SER A 41 -13.29 6.75 3.47
CA SER A 41 -14.10 7.97 3.33
C SER A 41 -13.38 8.97 2.43
N LEU A 42 -14.01 9.30 1.31
CA LEU A 42 -13.59 10.38 0.40
C LEU A 42 -14.43 11.61 0.70
N THR A 43 -13.79 12.72 1.06
CA THR A 43 -14.48 13.98 1.37
C THR A 43 -14.02 15.08 0.41
N TRP A 44 -14.97 15.77 -0.20
CA TRP A 44 -14.76 16.99 -0.97
C TRP A 44 -15.40 18.16 -0.24
N GLU A 45 -14.59 19.14 0.11
CA GLU A 45 -15.01 20.44 0.63
C GLU A 45 -15.20 21.40 -0.56
N VAL A 46 -16.40 21.94 -0.71
CA VAL A 46 -16.74 22.79 -1.85
C VAL A 46 -17.70 23.90 -1.42
N ASP A 47 -17.31 25.14 -1.71
CA ASP A 47 -18.20 26.30 -1.62
C ASP A 47 -19.00 26.44 -2.92
N MET A 48 -20.33 26.47 -2.82
CA MET A 48 -21.19 26.56 -4.00
C MET A 48 -22.55 27.19 -3.70
N ILE A 49 -23.28 27.58 -4.76
CA ILE A 49 -24.70 27.95 -4.71
C ILE A 49 -25.48 26.82 -5.36
N LEU A 50 -26.34 26.11 -4.62
CA LEU A 50 -27.04 24.91 -5.13
C LEU A 50 -28.05 25.22 -6.25
N SER A 51 -28.57 26.45 -6.31
CA SER A 51 -29.46 26.90 -7.39
C SER A 51 -28.75 27.32 -8.68
N GLU A 52 -27.45 27.64 -8.62
CA GLU A 52 -26.68 28.23 -9.74
C GLU A 52 -25.51 27.33 -10.17
N LEU A 53 -25.68 26.01 -10.08
CA LEU A 53 -24.67 25.06 -10.56
C LEU A 53 -24.72 24.95 -12.09
N PRO A 54 -23.56 24.90 -12.77
CA PRO A 54 -23.50 24.82 -14.23
C PRO A 54 -24.10 23.51 -14.77
N ASP A 55 -24.73 23.59 -15.96
CA ASP A 55 -25.25 22.42 -16.69
C ASP A 55 -24.13 21.43 -17.07
N SER A 56 -22.91 21.93 -17.23
CA SER A 56 -21.68 21.14 -17.39
C SER A 56 -20.88 21.13 -16.09
N ALA A 57 -20.84 19.99 -15.40
CA ALA A 57 -20.05 19.85 -14.17
C ALA A 57 -18.54 19.99 -14.46
N ASN A 58 -17.88 20.89 -13.74
CA ASN A 58 -16.44 20.82 -13.54
C ASN A 58 -16.12 19.49 -12.85
N ALA A 59 -15.14 18.75 -13.38
CA ALA A 59 -14.62 17.57 -12.70
C ALA A 59 -13.70 18.06 -11.59
N LEU A 60 -14.03 17.71 -10.34
CA LEU A 60 -13.20 17.96 -9.18
C LEU A 60 -12.39 16.69 -8.91
N PRO A 61 -11.13 16.62 -9.39
CA PRO A 61 -10.29 15.47 -9.11
C PRO A 61 -9.94 15.41 -7.62
N ILE A 62 -9.83 14.20 -7.09
CA ILE A 62 -9.09 14.00 -5.84
C ILE A 62 -7.61 14.02 -6.20
N ASN A 63 -6.88 15.01 -5.69
CA ASN A 63 -5.43 15.15 -5.90
C ASN A 63 -4.59 14.46 -4.81
N HIS A 64 -5.20 13.56 -4.04
CA HIS A 64 -4.53 12.76 -3.01
C HIS A 64 -4.39 11.30 -3.46
N PRO A 65 -3.26 10.64 -3.15
CA PRO A 65 -3.08 9.22 -3.44
C PRO A 65 -4.14 8.43 -2.67
N LEU A 66 -5.03 7.77 -3.41
CA LEU A 66 -6.06 6.91 -2.85
C LEU A 66 -5.60 5.45 -2.89
N PRO A 67 -5.92 4.64 -1.87
CA PRO A 67 -5.71 3.19 -1.92
C PRO A 67 -6.65 2.49 -2.94
N LEU A 68 -7.49 3.25 -3.66
CA LEU A 68 -8.44 2.77 -4.66
C LEU A 68 -7.99 3.23 -6.04
N GLN A 69 -7.81 2.28 -6.96
CA GLN A 69 -7.46 2.56 -8.35
C GLN A 69 -8.47 3.50 -9.03
N GLY A 70 -8.01 4.24 -10.05
CA GLY A 70 -8.87 5.09 -10.88
C GLY A 70 -8.74 6.60 -10.62
N LYS A 71 -9.14 7.40 -11.60
CA LYS A 71 -9.20 8.86 -11.49
C LYS A 71 -10.54 9.27 -10.88
N TRP A 72 -10.60 9.25 -9.55
CA TRP A 72 -11.78 9.64 -8.79
C TRP A 72 -12.07 11.13 -8.99
N THR A 73 -13.22 11.40 -9.60
CA THR A 73 -13.68 12.75 -9.92
C THR A 73 -15.09 12.94 -9.40
N LEU A 74 -15.31 14.01 -8.63
CA LEU A 74 -16.63 14.47 -8.26
C LEU A 74 -17.14 15.44 -9.33
N ARG A 75 -18.37 15.23 -9.74
CA ARG A 75 -19.12 16.11 -10.63
C ARG A 75 -20.44 16.46 -9.97
N ILE A 76 -20.71 17.76 -9.87
CA ILE A 76 -21.92 18.30 -9.28
C ILE A 76 -22.66 19.04 -10.39
N THR A 77 -23.90 18.64 -10.66
CA THR A 77 -24.79 19.36 -11.58
C THR A 77 -26.12 19.61 -10.89
N SER A 78 -26.74 20.76 -11.18
CA SER A 78 -28.12 21.03 -10.78
C SER A 78 -29.02 20.97 -11.99
N LYS A 79 -30.21 20.41 -11.83
CA LYS A 79 -31.36 20.68 -12.70
C LYS A 79 -32.43 21.28 -11.81
N LEU A 80 -33.32 22.10 -12.37
CA LEU A 80 -34.34 22.93 -11.69
C LEU A 80 -34.89 22.38 -10.34
N ASP A 81 -35.12 21.07 -10.21
CA ASP A 81 -35.68 20.43 -9.01
C ASP A 81 -34.76 19.43 -8.26
N SER A 82 -33.48 19.28 -8.62
CA SER A 82 -32.58 18.30 -8.00
C SER A 82 -31.09 18.61 -8.17
N VAL A 83 -30.29 18.25 -7.18
CA VAL A 83 -28.82 18.20 -7.28
C VAL A 83 -28.40 16.78 -7.65
N ARG A 84 -27.68 16.63 -8.76
CA ARG A 84 -27.04 15.36 -9.13
C ARG A 84 -25.59 15.37 -8.70
N LEU A 85 -25.22 14.39 -7.88
CA LEU A 85 -23.84 14.09 -7.53
C LEU A 85 -23.39 12.85 -8.30
N SER A 86 -22.28 12.97 -9.01
CA SER A 86 -21.66 11.90 -9.79
C SER A 86 -20.21 11.76 -9.38
N ILE A 87 -19.84 10.62 -8.80
CA ILE A 87 -18.47 10.26 -8.47
C ILE A 87 -18.04 9.16 -9.42
N VAL A 88 -17.08 9.45 -10.28
CA VAL A 88 -16.61 8.55 -11.35
C VAL A 88 -15.15 8.21 -11.10
N HIS A 89 -14.76 6.94 -11.26
CA HIS A 89 -13.38 6.49 -11.03
C HIS A 89 -12.61 6.16 -12.33
N GLY A 90 -13.23 6.19 -13.52
CA GLY A 90 -12.53 5.98 -14.79
C GLY A 90 -11.95 4.56 -14.97
N GLU A 91 -11.18 4.35 -16.04
CA GLU A 91 -10.47 3.08 -16.35
C GLU A 91 -9.09 2.99 -15.66
N PRO A 92 -8.62 1.77 -15.31
CA PRO A 92 -9.22 0.47 -15.63
C PRO A 92 -10.49 0.18 -14.82
N ASP A 93 -11.38 -0.60 -15.43
CA ASP A 93 -12.66 -1.05 -14.90
C ASP A 93 -12.47 -1.70 -13.53
N ASN A 94 -12.77 -0.95 -12.45
CA ASN A 94 -12.60 -1.42 -11.09
C ASN A 94 -13.62 -2.52 -10.75
N ARG A 95 -13.30 -3.75 -11.15
CA ARG A 95 -13.83 -4.98 -10.54
C ARG A 95 -13.46 -5.09 -9.04
N PHE A 96 -12.69 -4.12 -8.52
CA PHE A 96 -12.27 -3.96 -7.13
C PHE A 96 -13.42 -3.73 -6.14
N LEU A 97 -14.57 -3.18 -6.58
CA LEU A 97 -15.68 -2.80 -5.69
C LEU A 97 -16.74 -3.90 -5.46
N GLY A 98 -16.50 -5.14 -5.92
CA GLY A 98 -17.42 -6.25 -5.68
C GLY A 98 -17.70 -6.48 -4.19
N GLY A 99 -18.97 -6.36 -3.79
CA GLY A 99 -19.41 -6.61 -2.41
C GLY A 99 -19.14 -5.49 -1.41
N VAL A 100 -19.14 -4.23 -1.85
CA VAL A 100 -18.92 -3.03 -1.00
C VAL A 100 -20.23 -2.31 -0.75
N ASP A 101 -20.51 -1.96 0.52
CA ASP A 101 -21.57 -1.02 0.86
C ASP A 101 -21.05 0.41 0.62
N ALA A 102 -21.72 1.17 -0.24
CA ALA A 102 -21.37 2.55 -0.51
C ALA A 102 -22.40 3.50 0.11
N THR A 103 -21.94 4.58 0.72
CA THR A 103 -22.80 5.64 1.27
C THR A 103 -22.33 6.99 0.77
N LEU A 104 -23.18 7.69 0.03
CA LEU A 104 -22.95 9.07 -0.43
C LEU A 104 -23.74 10.04 0.43
N GLU A 105 -23.07 11.03 0.99
CA GLU A 105 -23.65 12.06 1.85
C GLU A 105 -23.35 13.45 1.29
N LEU A 106 -24.36 14.33 1.36
CA LEU A 106 -24.20 15.76 1.17
C LEU A 106 -24.41 16.43 2.51
N ARG A 107 -23.40 17.14 2.99
CA ARG A 107 -23.43 17.86 4.26
C ARG A 107 -23.18 19.34 4.05
N TRP A 108 -23.70 20.17 4.93
CA TRP A 108 -23.58 21.62 4.92
C TRP A 108 -22.99 22.12 6.23
N GLU A 109 -22.03 23.01 6.13
CA GLU A 109 -21.46 23.69 7.28
C GLU A 109 -22.33 24.90 7.60
N SER A 110 -23.01 24.85 8.75
CA SER A 110 -23.86 25.94 9.18
C SER A 110 -22.98 27.13 9.60
N PRO A 111 -23.30 28.37 9.17
CA PRO A 111 -22.60 29.58 9.63
C PRO A 111 -22.65 29.76 11.16
N ASP A 112 -23.65 29.16 11.82
CA ASP A 112 -23.85 29.21 13.26
C ASP A 112 -23.10 28.09 14.01
N ALA A 113 -22.43 27.21 13.29
CA ALA A 113 -21.69 26.09 13.86
C ALA A 113 -20.49 26.61 14.68
N GLY A 114 -20.37 26.14 15.92
CA GLY A 114 -19.19 26.40 16.73
C GLY A 114 -17.96 25.73 16.13
N VAL A 115 -16.76 26.23 16.45
CA VAL A 115 -15.49 25.59 16.04
C VAL A 115 -15.46 24.15 16.58
N GLY A 116 -15.62 23.17 15.69
CA GLY A 116 -15.63 21.74 16.02
C GLY A 116 -17.00 21.05 15.88
N ASP A 117 -18.07 21.76 15.52
CA ASP A 117 -19.37 21.16 15.24
C ASP A 117 -19.34 20.40 13.90
N ALA A 118 -20.01 19.24 13.86
CA ALA A 118 -20.04 18.41 12.67
C ALA A 118 -20.96 19.02 11.59
N PRO A 119 -20.58 19.00 10.31
CA PRO A 119 -21.42 19.47 9.22
C PRO A 119 -22.79 18.77 9.21
N VAL A 120 -23.86 19.56 9.01
CA VAL A 120 -25.25 19.12 8.99
C VAL A 120 -25.50 18.20 7.80
N LEU A 121 -26.06 17.02 8.03
CA LEU A 121 -26.44 16.10 6.94
C LEU A 121 -27.70 16.59 6.22
N LEU A 122 -27.56 17.00 4.96
CA LEU A 122 -28.69 17.44 4.13
C LEU A 122 -29.34 16.28 3.37
N ALA A 123 -28.53 15.37 2.84
CA ALA A 123 -29.02 14.21 2.09
C ALA A 123 -28.05 13.03 2.14
N ARG A 124 -28.59 11.81 2.00
CA ARG A 124 -27.82 10.56 2.01
C ARG A 124 -28.41 9.52 1.07
N GLN A 125 -27.55 8.82 0.35
CA GLN A 125 -27.86 7.65 -0.46
C GLN A 125 -26.99 6.47 -0.01
N ILE A 126 -27.55 5.27 0.04
CA ILE A 126 -26.85 4.03 0.39
C ILE A 126 -27.03 3.02 -0.76
N TRP A 127 -25.97 2.34 -1.13
CA TRP A 127 -25.98 1.18 -2.02
C TRP A 127 -25.46 -0.02 -1.24
N SER A 128 -26.21 -1.12 -1.30
CA SER A 128 -25.82 -2.35 -0.62
C SER A 128 -24.96 -3.24 -1.51
N ALA A 129 -24.04 -3.99 -0.90
CA ALA A 129 -23.12 -4.92 -1.57
C ALA A 129 -23.79 -5.95 -2.51
N ASN A 130 -25.08 -6.25 -2.31
CA ASN A 130 -25.84 -7.28 -3.06
C ASN A 130 -26.71 -6.70 -4.19
N GLU A 131 -26.90 -5.39 -4.21
CA GLU A 131 -27.49 -4.72 -5.35
C GLU A 131 -26.32 -4.39 -6.26
N GLU A 132 -26.16 -5.12 -7.37
CA GLU A 132 -25.17 -4.79 -8.41
C GLU A 132 -25.17 -3.27 -8.60
N GLY A 133 -24.11 -2.62 -8.11
CA GLY A 133 -24.06 -1.18 -7.93
C GLY A 133 -24.42 -0.52 -9.24
N SER A 134 -25.58 0.14 -9.26
CA SER A 134 -26.24 0.61 -10.49
C SER A 134 -25.21 1.30 -11.39
N ALA A 135 -24.82 0.58 -12.46
CA ALA A 135 -23.83 1.03 -13.41
C ALA A 135 -24.21 2.42 -13.94
N CYS A 136 -23.27 3.36 -13.88
CA CYS A 136 -23.44 4.68 -14.45
C CYS A 136 -23.48 4.55 -15.99
N THR A 137 -24.64 4.85 -16.60
CA THR A 137 -24.92 4.59 -18.02
C THR A 137 -24.49 5.69 -18.99
N GLU A 138 -23.76 6.72 -18.58
CA GLU A 138 -23.37 7.82 -19.50
C GLU A 138 -21.93 8.34 -19.34
N LEU A 139 -21.26 8.11 -18.20
CA LEU A 139 -19.95 8.74 -17.87
C LEU A 139 -18.84 7.75 -17.47
N GLY A 140 -19.07 6.44 -17.59
CA GLY A 140 -18.16 5.39 -17.10
C GLY A 140 -18.50 4.90 -15.67
N PRO A 141 -17.73 3.95 -15.11
CA PRO A 141 -18.06 3.30 -13.84
C PRO A 141 -17.91 4.24 -12.63
N GLY A 142 -18.87 4.18 -11.69
CA GLY A 142 -18.94 5.08 -10.53
C GLY A 142 -20.29 5.11 -9.80
N PHE A 143 -20.41 6.01 -8.82
CA PHE A 143 -21.61 6.21 -7.99
C PHE A 143 -22.33 7.49 -8.38
N VAL A 144 -23.60 7.38 -8.76
CA VAL A 144 -24.41 8.53 -9.18
C VAL A 144 -25.75 8.54 -8.46
N HIS A 145 -26.11 9.70 -7.89
CA HIS A 145 -27.43 9.89 -7.30
C HIS A 145 -27.97 11.30 -7.53
N LYS A 146 -29.29 11.42 -7.57
CA LYS A 146 -30.01 12.70 -7.70
C LYS A 146 -30.78 12.95 -6.42
N PHE A 147 -30.36 13.98 -5.68
CA PHE A 147 -31.04 14.43 -4.48
C PHE A 147 -32.11 15.47 -4.83
N PRO A 148 -33.38 15.23 -4.50
CA PRO A 148 -34.46 16.19 -4.70
C PRO A 148 -34.25 17.48 -3.91
N ARG A 149 -34.53 18.63 -4.53
CA ARG A 149 -34.39 19.96 -3.90
C ARG A 149 -35.19 20.07 -2.60
N ASN A 150 -36.42 19.56 -2.58
CA ASN A 150 -37.29 19.59 -1.40
C ASN A 150 -36.71 18.83 -0.19
N GLN A 151 -35.95 17.76 -0.42
CA GLN A 151 -35.27 17.01 0.65
C GLN A 151 -34.18 17.86 1.29
N ILE A 152 -33.36 18.50 0.45
CA ILE A 152 -32.23 19.35 0.86
C ILE A 152 -32.76 20.58 1.62
N GLU A 153 -33.71 21.30 1.04
CA GLU A 153 -34.32 22.48 1.67
C GLU A 153 -34.98 22.16 3.01
N ARG A 154 -35.67 21.02 3.11
CA ARG A 154 -36.30 20.61 4.36
C ARG A 154 -35.27 20.27 5.44
N ALA A 155 -34.20 19.55 5.08
CA ALA A 155 -33.15 19.18 6.01
C ALA A 155 -32.35 20.41 6.48
N GLY A 156 -32.02 21.31 5.56
CA GLY A 156 -31.32 22.55 5.87
C GLY A 156 -32.14 23.46 6.78
N LYS A 157 -33.42 23.72 6.45
CA LYS A 157 -34.32 24.55 7.27
C LYS A 157 -34.63 23.96 8.65
N LEU A 158 -34.56 22.64 8.79
CA LEU A 158 -34.71 21.98 10.09
C LEU A 158 -33.47 22.19 10.98
N ALA A 159 -32.29 22.34 10.35
CA ALA A 159 -31.03 22.50 11.06
C ALA A 159 -30.70 23.96 11.38
N SER A 160 -31.02 24.89 10.49
CA SER A 160 -30.94 26.33 10.71
C SER A 160 -32.01 27.02 9.86
N GLU A 161 -32.76 27.94 10.47
CA GLU A 161 -33.79 28.72 9.75
C GLU A 161 -33.17 29.59 8.64
N ASP A 162 -31.88 29.90 8.75
CA ASP A 162 -31.10 30.71 7.80
C ASP A 162 -30.55 29.90 6.62
N PHE A 163 -30.85 28.60 6.54
CA PHE A 163 -30.48 27.82 5.36
C PHE A 163 -31.21 28.31 4.12
N ASP A 164 -30.44 28.86 3.17
CA ASP A 164 -30.92 29.25 1.85
C ASP A 164 -30.25 28.43 0.75
N TYR A 165 -31.08 27.76 -0.05
CA TYR A 165 -30.65 26.97 -1.21
C TYR A 165 -30.07 27.85 -2.33
N GLY A 166 -30.44 29.13 -2.36
CA GLY A 166 -29.97 30.13 -3.32
C GLY A 166 -28.76 30.96 -2.87
N ALA A 167 -28.25 30.73 -1.66
CA ALA A 167 -27.07 31.42 -1.15
C ALA A 167 -25.79 30.60 -1.34
N VAL A 168 -24.64 31.27 -1.25
CA VAL A 168 -23.35 30.59 -1.16
C VAL A 168 -23.27 29.87 0.17
N GLY A 169 -22.99 28.56 0.13
CA GLY A 169 -22.75 27.76 1.32
C GLY A 169 -21.51 26.89 1.16
N SER A 170 -20.93 26.50 2.30
CA SER A 170 -19.82 25.54 2.38
C SER A 170 -20.39 24.14 2.56
N PHE A 171 -20.09 23.25 1.61
CA PHE A 171 -20.62 21.90 1.57
C PHE A 171 -19.52 20.85 1.62
N HIS A 172 -19.83 19.73 2.27
CA HIS A 172 -18.99 18.55 2.28
C HIS A 172 -19.71 17.43 1.56
N VAL A 173 -19.18 16.98 0.43
CA VAL A 173 -19.63 15.76 -0.25
C VAL A 173 -18.78 14.62 0.26
N VAL A 174 -19.40 13.58 0.82
CA VAL A 174 -18.69 12.45 1.44
C VAL A 174 -19.13 11.16 0.77
N LEU A 175 -18.19 10.41 0.19
CA LEU A 175 -18.41 9.02 -0.23
C LEU A 175 -17.70 8.09 0.75
N ARG A 176 -18.47 7.27 1.45
CA ARG A 176 -17.96 6.19 2.30
C ARG A 176 -18.12 4.87 1.58
N LEU A 177 -17.03 4.13 1.49
CA LEU A 177 -16.96 2.80 0.92
C LEU A 177 -16.59 1.86 2.05
N ARG A 178 -17.53 1.01 2.41
CA ARG A 178 -17.34 0.06 3.49
C ARG A 178 -17.53 -1.36 2.99
N ARG A 179 -16.50 -2.17 3.14
CA ARG A 179 -16.65 -3.62 3.02
C ARG A 179 -16.86 -4.16 4.43
N ARG A 180 -18.04 -4.76 4.67
CA ARG A 180 -18.32 -5.51 5.90
C ARG A 180 -18.40 -6.98 5.52
N GLN A 181 -17.42 -7.77 5.91
CA GLN A 181 -17.57 -9.21 5.82
C GLN A 181 -18.53 -9.69 6.91
N LYS A 182 -19.54 -10.47 6.52
CA LYS A 182 -20.24 -11.33 7.49
C LYS A 182 -19.22 -12.35 7.98
N ALA A 183 -19.06 -12.49 9.29
CA ALA A 183 -18.10 -13.40 9.93
C ALA A 183 -17.95 -14.72 9.15
N LEU A 184 -16.87 -14.85 8.39
CA LEU A 184 -16.54 -16.04 7.62
C LEU A 184 -15.80 -17.05 8.50
N HIS A 185 -15.94 -18.32 8.16
CA HIS A 185 -15.19 -19.40 8.80
C HIS A 185 -13.68 -19.26 8.47
N LYS A 186 -12.78 -19.65 9.39
CA LYS A 186 -11.31 -19.49 9.25
C LYS A 186 -10.72 -20.00 7.91
N VAL A 187 -11.32 -21.02 7.31
CA VAL A 187 -10.87 -21.60 6.03
C VAL A 187 -11.08 -20.62 4.88
N ASP A 188 -12.21 -19.92 4.87
CA ASP A 188 -12.53 -18.94 3.82
C ASP A 188 -11.68 -17.66 3.95
N ALA A 189 -11.23 -17.32 5.17
CA ALA A 189 -10.35 -16.18 5.42
C ALA A 189 -8.96 -16.38 4.79
N SER A 190 -8.43 -17.61 4.82
CA SER A 190 -7.14 -17.95 4.21
C SER A 190 -7.19 -17.85 2.68
N GLU A 191 -8.23 -18.42 2.06
CA GLU A 191 -8.41 -18.39 0.60
C GLU A 191 -8.61 -16.97 0.07
N GLN A 192 -9.30 -16.12 0.84
CA GLN A 192 -9.50 -14.73 0.47
C GLN A 192 -8.25 -13.88 0.65
N ALA A 193 -7.46 -14.13 1.71
CA ALA A 193 -6.18 -13.46 1.90
C ALA A 193 -5.21 -13.80 0.75
N GLU A 194 -5.22 -15.05 0.28
CA GLU A 194 -4.48 -15.49 -0.91
C GLU A 194 -4.94 -14.74 -2.18
N GLN A 195 -6.25 -14.63 -2.42
CA GLN A 195 -6.78 -13.87 -3.56
C GLN A 195 -6.41 -12.38 -3.51
N ILE A 196 -6.35 -11.81 -2.30
CA ILE A 196 -5.92 -10.42 -2.10
C ILE A 196 -4.42 -10.29 -2.39
N ALA A 197 -3.59 -11.22 -1.91
CA ALA A 197 -2.15 -11.26 -2.17
C ALA A 197 -1.85 -11.29 -3.67
N LYS A 198 -2.52 -12.16 -4.44
CA LYS A 198 -2.38 -12.24 -5.90
C LYS A 198 -2.62 -10.88 -6.59
N ARG A 199 -3.67 -10.16 -6.18
CA ARG A 199 -3.99 -8.84 -6.75
C ARG A 199 -2.97 -7.76 -6.37
N PHE A 200 -2.48 -7.80 -5.13
CA PHE A 200 -1.47 -6.86 -4.67
C PHE A 200 -0.08 -7.14 -5.25
N ALA A 201 0.21 -8.39 -5.61
CA ALA A 201 1.43 -8.75 -6.31
C ALA A 201 1.54 -8.03 -7.65
N ASP A 202 0.48 -8.07 -8.47
CA ASP A 202 0.41 -7.36 -9.76
C ASP A 202 0.54 -5.84 -9.60
N LEU A 203 0.04 -5.30 -8.48
CA LEU A 203 0.09 -3.86 -8.23
C LEU A 203 1.45 -3.39 -7.75
N SER A 204 2.12 -4.18 -6.91
CA SER A 204 3.38 -3.81 -6.28
C SER A 204 4.53 -3.71 -7.28
N VAL A 205 4.34 -4.15 -8.53
CA VAL A 205 5.29 -3.96 -9.63
C VAL A 205 4.97 -2.75 -10.51
N LEU A 206 3.89 -2.01 -10.23
CA LEU A 206 3.45 -0.85 -11.02
C LEU A 206 3.69 0.48 -10.29
N PRO A 207 4.17 1.52 -10.99
CA PRO A 207 4.43 2.82 -10.39
C PRO A 207 3.17 3.52 -9.90
N THR A 208 2.06 3.41 -10.63
CA THR A 208 0.79 3.99 -10.23
C THR A 208 -0.07 2.91 -9.56
N PRO A 209 -0.68 3.17 -8.39
CA PRO A 209 -0.93 4.46 -7.73
C PRO A 209 0.08 4.87 -6.63
N HIS A 210 1.26 4.26 -6.60
CA HIS A 210 2.20 4.34 -5.50
C HIS A 210 2.99 5.65 -5.43
N ASP A 211 3.43 6.03 -4.21
CA ASP A 211 4.25 7.22 -3.95
C ASP A 211 5.64 6.88 -3.37
N VAL A 212 5.93 5.60 -3.13
CA VAL A 212 7.23 5.08 -2.74
C VAL A 212 7.67 3.99 -3.71
N ARG A 213 8.90 4.11 -4.20
CA ARG A 213 9.63 3.11 -4.97
C ARG A 213 10.73 2.51 -4.12
N PHE A 214 10.71 1.20 -3.92
CA PHE A 214 11.84 0.43 -3.43
C PHE A 214 12.65 -0.06 -4.61
N TYR A 215 13.93 0.30 -4.66
CA TYR A 215 14.83 -0.07 -5.74
C TYR A 215 15.93 -1.00 -5.20
N PHE A 216 16.11 -2.15 -5.84
CA PHE A 216 17.10 -3.17 -5.48
C PHE A 216 18.22 -3.13 -6.53
N PRO A 217 19.33 -2.41 -6.28
CA PRO A 217 20.43 -2.31 -7.23
C PRO A 217 21.16 -3.65 -7.34
N ARG A 218 21.55 -4.04 -8.57
CA ARG A 218 22.41 -5.22 -8.81
C ARG A 218 23.66 -4.88 -9.57
N ASP A 219 23.52 -4.20 -10.70
CA ASP A 219 24.63 -3.59 -11.41
C ASP A 219 24.33 -2.11 -11.72
N ASN A 220 25.26 -1.40 -12.34
CA ASN A 220 25.11 0.04 -12.63
C ASN A 220 23.96 0.37 -13.61
N MET A 221 23.33 -0.63 -14.23
CA MET A 221 22.30 -0.48 -15.29
C MET A 221 21.06 -1.38 -15.09
N THR A 222 21.07 -2.33 -14.15
CA THR A 222 20.01 -3.29 -13.89
C THR A 222 19.68 -3.38 -12.41
N GLY A 223 18.40 -3.61 -12.13
CA GLY A 223 17.88 -3.77 -10.78
C GLY A 223 16.44 -4.25 -10.82
N LEU A 224 15.88 -4.48 -9.65
CA LEU A 224 14.47 -4.80 -9.46
C LEU A 224 13.78 -3.64 -8.74
N GLU A 225 12.46 -3.53 -8.90
CA GLU A 225 11.71 -2.47 -8.25
C GLU A 225 10.36 -2.95 -7.71
N LEU A 226 10.01 -2.41 -6.55
CA LEU A 226 8.70 -2.56 -5.93
C LEU A 226 8.12 -1.19 -5.63
N TRP A 227 6.80 -1.13 -5.58
CA TRP A 227 6.05 0.09 -5.40
C TRP A 227 5.03 -0.08 -4.28
N ALA A 228 4.93 0.93 -3.42
CA ALA A 228 4.06 0.93 -2.25
C ALA A 228 3.63 2.35 -1.85
N ASN A 229 2.73 2.44 -0.86
CA ASN A 229 2.22 3.71 -0.35
C ASN A 229 2.86 4.08 0.99
N ALA A 230 3.42 5.28 1.11
CA ALA A 230 4.05 5.78 2.33
C ALA A 230 3.10 5.76 3.53
N ALA A 231 1.84 6.18 3.34
CA ALA A 231 0.83 6.19 4.40
C ALA A 231 0.58 4.79 4.96
N MET A 232 0.45 3.80 4.08
CA MET A 232 0.32 2.40 4.48
C MET A 232 1.57 1.93 5.21
N LEU A 233 2.77 2.12 4.65
CA LEU A 233 4.01 1.65 5.28
C LEU A 233 4.21 2.24 6.69
N SER A 234 3.86 3.51 6.86
CA SER A 234 3.96 4.25 8.12
C SER A 234 2.95 3.75 9.16
N GLU A 235 1.77 3.30 8.75
CA GLU A 235 0.78 2.73 9.67
C GLU A 235 1.22 1.35 10.20
N LEU A 236 1.97 0.59 9.40
CA LEU A 236 2.16 -0.86 9.63
C LEU A 236 3.53 -1.26 10.12
N SER A 237 4.52 -0.41 9.89
CA SER A 237 5.86 -0.62 10.40
C SER A 237 6.30 0.64 11.14
N PRO A 238 6.48 0.55 12.47
CA PRO A 238 7.04 1.65 13.25
C PRO A 238 8.41 2.08 12.72
N PHE A 239 9.22 1.14 12.23
CA PHE A 239 10.51 1.46 11.62
C PHE A 239 10.34 2.28 10.33
N LEU A 240 9.45 1.87 9.41
CA LEU A 240 9.24 2.60 8.17
C LEU A 240 8.59 3.96 8.40
N HIS A 241 7.72 4.09 9.42
CA HIS A 241 7.23 5.37 9.88
C HIS A 241 8.38 6.32 10.24
N ASP A 242 9.23 5.91 11.19
CA ASP A 242 10.38 6.69 11.65
C ASP A 242 11.35 7.02 10.48
N PHE A 243 11.59 6.04 9.60
CA PHE A 243 12.47 6.18 8.45
C PHE A 243 11.91 7.18 7.41
N LEU A 244 10.62 7.06 7.05
CA LEU A 244 9.97 7.93 6.07
C LEU A 244 9.76 9.35 6.60
N GLU A 245 9.58 9.53 7.91
CA GLU A 245 9.54 10.85 8.54
C GLU A 245 10.92 11.50 8.60
N SER A 246 11.95 10.75 9.02
CA SER A 246 13.32 11.27 9.13
C SER A 246 13.96 11.60 7.78
N SER A 247 13.58 10.88 6.72
CA SER A 247 14.04 11.14 5.36
C SER A 247 13.23 12.25 4.64
N ALA A 248 12.12 12.71 5.23
CA ALA A 248 11.32 13.77 4.61
C ALA A 248 12.06 15.12 4.65
N VAL A 249 12.47 15.62 3.49
CA VAL A 249 13.04 16.97 3.36
C VAL A 249 11.89 17.99 3.33
N PRO A 250 11.95 19.12 4.06
CA PRO A 250 10.94 20.16 3.97
C PRO A 250 10.85 20.70 2.53
N ALA A 251 9.66 20.59 1.93
CA ALA A 251 9.38 21.00 0.57
C ALA A 251 9.84 22.44 0.31
N SER A 252 10.89 22.60 -0.51
CA SER A 252 11.31 23.92 -0.99
C SER A 252 10.33 24.38 -2.08
N PRO A 253 9.66 25.55 -1.95
CA PRO A 253 8.75 26.03 -2.96
C PRO A 253 9.53 26.40 -4.24
N ARG A 254 9.45 25.58 -5.28
CA ARG A 254 10.07 25.87 -6.59
C ARG A 254 9.00 26.09 -7.66
N LYS A 255 9.01 27.30 -8.22
CA LYS A 255 8.21 27.68 -9.40
C LYS A 255 8.96 27.25 -10.66
N THR A 256 8.51 26.20 -11.37
CA THR A 256 8.98 25.96 -12.75
C THR A 256 7.90 25.37 -13.66
N LYS A 257 7.83 25.91 -14.89
CA LYS A 257 6.79 25.71 -15.93
C LYS A 257 7.00 24.47 -16.83
N ARG A 258 7.57 23.37 -16.32
CA ARG A 258 7.72 22.12 -17.09
C ARG A 258 7.33 20.94 -16.22
N PRO A 259 6.56 19.95 -16.73
CA PRO A 259 6.34 18.70 -16.01
C PRO A 259 7.70 18.06 -15.76
N ARG A 260 8.02 17.82 -14.49
CA ARG A 260 9.28 17.23 -14.05
C ARG A 260 8.91 16.21 -12.99
N THR A 261 9.30 14.95 -13.19
CA THR A 261 9.30 13.93 -12.16
C THR A 261 10.29 14.36 -11.07
N GLU A 262 9.77 14.76 -9.90
CA GLU A 262 10.61 14.99 -8.72
C GLU A 262 10.83 13.64 -8.03
N ILE A 263 12.09 13.24 -7.94
CA ILE A 263 12.53 11.97 -7.34
C ILE A 263 13.46 12.32 -6.17
N GLU A 264 13.04 11.98 -4.97
CA GLU A 264 13.90 12.01 -3.79
C GLU A 264 14.53 10.63 -3.62
N ILE A 265 15.86 10.52 -3.67
CA ILE A 265 16.57 9.24 -3.53
C ILE A 265 17.16 9.17 -2.12
N THR A 266 16.79 8.14 -1.37
CA THR A 266 17.35 7.79 -0.07
C THR A 266 17.89 6.37 -0.12
N ASP A 267 19.02 6.10 0.53
CA ASP A 267 19.55 4.73 0.65
C ASP A 267 19.16 4.13 2.00
N LEU A 268 18.76 2.86 1.99
CA LEU A 268 18.55 2.04 3.18
C LEU A 268 19.36 0.74 3.03
N ASP A 269 20.47 0.66 3.75
CA ASP A 269 21.27 -0.55 3.83
C ASP A 269 20.82 -1.40 5.04
N VAL A 270 20.08 -2.46 4.75
CA VAL A 270 19.54 -3.42 5.72
C VAL A 270 20.67 -4.16 6.44
N ALA A 271 21.75 -4.50 5.73
CA ALA A 271 22.88 -5.21 6.34
C ALA A 271 23.60 -4.29 7.32
N THR A 272 23.85 -3.03 6.96
CA THR A 272 24.43 -2.06 7.90
C THR A 272 23.48 -1.76 9.07
N ALA A 273 22.18 -1.60 8.81
CA ALA A 273 21.19 -1.30 9.85
C ALA A 273 21.06 -2.42 10.89
N LEU A 274 21.28 -3.67 10.47
CA LEU A 274 21.26 -4.85 11.35
C LEU A 274 22.64 -5.23 11.88
N ASP A 275 23.72 -4.52 11.53
CA ASP A 275 25.11 -4.94 11.79
C ASP A 275 25.41 -6.36 11.25
N ASP A 276 24.87 -6.67 10.06
CA ASP A 276 24.80 -8.00 9.42
C ASP A 276 25.59 -8.12 8.13
N LEU A 277 26.72 -7.42 8.04
CA LEU A 277 27.54 -7.32 6.83
C LEU A 277 28.12 -8.66 6.33
N MET A 278 28.00 -9.74 7.12
CA MET A 278 28.54 -11.06 6.79
C MET A 278 27.51 -12.06 6.26
N ASP A 279 26.21 -11.75 6.31
CA ASP A 279 25.15 -12.64 5.83
C ASP A 279 24.48 -12.10 4.56
N GLU A 280 24.87 -12.65 3.41
CA GLU A 280 24.12 -12.45 2.18
C GLU A 280 22.69 -13.01 2.33
N ASP A 281 21.72 -12.25 1.83
CA ASP A 281 20.33 -12.69 1.82
C ASP A 281 20.21 -13.99 1.03
N SER A 282 19.70 -15.05 1.68
CA SER A 282 19.64 -16.36 1.06
C SER A 282 18.72 -16.41 -0.16
N ASP A 283 17.84 -15.43 -0.34
CA ASP A 283 16.95 -15.34 -1.48
C ASP A 283 17.52 -14.55 -2.67
N ALA A 284 18.77 -14.05 -2.59
CA ALA A 284 19.43 -13.36 -3.69
C ALA A 284 19.50 -14.19 -4.99
N GLU A 285 19.75 -15.49 -4.91
CA GLU A 285 19.74 -16.39 -6.07
C GLU A 285 18.36 -16.48 -6.76
N THR A 286 17.26 -16.26 -6.00
CA THR A 286 15.90 -16.20 -6.56
C THR A 286 15.76 -14.94 -7.43
N ASP A 287 16.32 -13.82 -7.00
CA ASP A 287 16.29 -12.58 -7.77
C ASP A 287 17.06 -12.72 -9.09
N ASP A 288 18.15 -13.49 -9.14
CA ASP A 288 18.87 -13.79 -10.41
C ASP A 288 17.94 -14.42 -11.44
N TYR A 289 17.15 -15.40 -11.02
CA TYR A 289 16.16 -16.05 -11.87
C TYR A 289 15.07 -15.06 -12.35
N LEU A 290 14.55 -14.21 -11.47
CA LEU A 290 13.51 -13.22 -11.82
C LEU A 290 14.02 -12.19 -12.85
N VAL A 291 15.26 -11.73 -12.68
CA VAL A 291 15.92 -10.80 -13.63
C VAL A 291 16.10 -11.46 -15.00
N GLU A 292 16.58 -12.70 -15.05
CA GLU A 292 16.74 -13.44 -16.30
C GLU A 292 15.42 -13.61 -17.06
N LYS A 293 14.32 -13.83 -16.32
CA LYS A 293 12.97 -13.94 -16.87
C LYS A 293 12.34 -12.58 -17.24
N LYS A 294 12.97 -11.45 -16.85
CA LYS A 294 12.49 -10.07 -17.05
C LYS A 294 11.08 -9.82 -16.50
N GLU A 295 10.73 -10.43 -15.38
CA GLU A 295 9.37 -10.32 -14.85
C GLU A 295 9.02 -8.93 -14.35
N THR A 296 10.01 -8.16 -13.90
CA THR A 296 9.79 -6.81 -13.41
C THR A 296 10.25 -5.78 -14.45
N PRO A 297 9.33 -5.03 -15.07
CA PRO A 297 9.71 -3.91 -15.91
C PRO A 297 10.38 -2.83 -15.06
N LEU A 298 11.59 -2.41 -15.46
CA LEU A 298 12.23 -1.21 -14.92
C LEU A 298 11.57 0.01 -15.57
N TYR A 299 10.80 0.77 -14.79
CA TYR A 299 10.13 1.95 -15.35
C TYR A 299 11.11 3.12 -15.49
N GLY A 300 11.24 3.62 -16.72
CA GLY A 300 12.02 4.81 -17.01
C GLY A 300 11.32 6.09 -16.52
N VAL A 301 12.09 7.11 -16.15
CA VAL A 301 11.57 8.44 -15.75
C VAL A 301 10.65 9.05 -16.82
N ASP A 302 10.87 8.70 -18.10
CA ASP A 302 10.11 9.19 -19.25
C ASP A 302 8.85 8.35 -19.57
N GLU A 303 8.71 7.14 -19.01
CA GLU A 303 7.60 6.22 -19.33
C GLU A 303 6.34 6.49 -18.48
N VAL A 304 6.51 7.14 -17.32
CA VAL A 304 5.39 7.55 -16.47
C VAL A 304 4.79 8.85 -17.00
N ARG A 305 3.80 8.75 -17.89
CA ARG A 305 3.12 9.91 -18.49
C ARG A 305 2.29 10.69 -17.45
N GLY A 306 2.84 11.77 -16.89
CA GLY A 306 2.12 12.73 -16.04
C GLY A 306 3.03 13.48 -15.05
N ASP A 307 2.47 14.44 -14.31
CA ASP A 307 3.12 14.98 -13.10
C ASP A 307 3.06 13.90 -12.01
N PHE A 308 4.06 13.02 -12.00
CA PHE A 308 4.20 11.92 -11.04
C PHE A 308 5.42 12.18 -10.16
N SER A 309 5.19 12.34 -8.85
CA SER A 309 6.25 12.52 -7.85
C SER A 309 6.25 11.33 -6.92
N TYR A 310 7.43 10.77 -6.65
CA TYR A 310 7.59 9.63 -5.75
C TYR A 310 8.92 9.72 -5.00
N ARG A 311 8.98 9.03 -3.87
CA ARG A 311 10.21 8.83 -3.10
C ARG A 311 10.84 7.51 -3.48
N GLN A 312 12.13 7.50 -3.79
CA GLN A 312 12.90 6.29 -4.05
C GLN A 312 13.74 5.92 -2.83
N ILE A 313 13.62 4.67 -2.41
CA ILE A 313 14.43 4.05 -1.36
C ILE A 313 15.27 2.95 -2.03
N ALA A 314 16.57 3.15 -2.14
CA ALA A 314 17.48 2.11 -2.61
C ALA A 314 17.79 1.15 -1.46
N LEU A 315 17.42 -0.12 -1.63
CA LEU A 315 17.58 -1.16 -0.64
C LEU A 315 18.85 -1.97 -0.90
N ASN A 316 19.79 -1.95 0.05
CA ASN A 316 20.99 -2.78 0.02
C ASN A 316 20.91 -3.83 1.15
N GLY A 317 21.53 -5.00 0.95
CA GLY A 317 21.60 -6.04 1.99
C GLY A 317 20.31 -6.87 2.18
N VAL A 318 19.31 -6.69 1.31
CA VAL A 318 18.08 -7.50 1.27
C VAL A 318 17.71 -7.81 -0.17
N SER A 319 17.20 -9.00 -0.42
CA SER A 319 16.73 -9.41 -1.75
C SER A 319 15.36 -8.81 -2.06
N TYR A 320 15.07 -8.62 -3.35
CA TYR A 320 13.75 -8.26 -3.84
C TYR A 320 12.71 -9.28 -3.37
N THR A 321 13.01 -10.58 -3.50
CA THR A 321 12.10 -11.67 -3.13
C THR A 321 11.72 -11.60 -1.65
N THR A 322 12.70 -11.35 -0.76
CA THR A 322 12.48 -11.18 0.68
C THR A 322 11.56 -10.00 0.95
N PHE A 323 11.88 -8.84 0.39
CA PHE A 323 11.09 -7.63 0.64
C PHE A 323 9.69 -7.73 0.05
N PHE A 324 9.53 -8.36 -1.13
CA PHE A 324 8.24 -8.56 -1.76
C PHE A 324 7.33 -9.46 -0.90
N THR A 325 7.88 -10.52 -0.33
CA THR A 325 7.17 -11.40 0.61
C THR A 325 6.66 -10.62 1.82
N VAL A 326 7.51 -9.79 2.43
CA VAL A 326 7.10 -8.95 3.56
C VAL A 326 6.10 -7.87 3.15
N LEU A 327 6.24 -7.29 1.97
CA LEU A 327 5.28 -6.33 1.44
C LEU A 327 3.89 -6.95 1.23
N GLN A 328 3.83 -8.19 0.72
CA GLN A 328 2.57 -8.94 0.61
C GLN A 328 1.94 -9.21 1.97
N TYR A 329 2.73 -9.58 2.98
CA TYR A 329 2.24 -9.68 4.36
C TYR A 329 1.65 -8.36 4.83
N LEU A 330 2.36 -7.24 4.63
CA LEU A 330 1.87 -5.93 5.04
C LEU A 330 0.57 -5.55 4.32
N GLN A 331 0.44 -5.84 3.04
CA GLN A 331 -0.72 -5.45 2.22
C GLN A 331 -1.95 -6.35 2.42
N SER A 332 -1.73 -7.66 2.55
CA SER A 332 -2.81 -8.67 2.49
C SER A 332 -2.95 -9.50 3.77
N GLY A 333 -1.94 -9.52 4.63
CA GLY A 333 -1.82 -10.48 5.73
C GLY A 333 -1.48 -11.90 5.28
N HIS A 334 -1.36 -12.14 3.97
CA HIS A 334 -0.98 -13.43 3.39
C HIS A 334 0.41 -13.36 2.77
N TYR A 335 1.18 -14.41 3.00
CA TYR A 335 2.52 -14.59 2.47
C TYR A 335 2.85 -16.08 2.47
N GLY A 336 3.81 -16.46 1.64
CA GLY A 336 4.38 -17.80 1.65
C GLY A 336 5.81 -17.75 2.14
N LEU A 337 6.23 -18.80 2.86
CA LEU A 337 7.62 -19.05 3.18
C LEU A 337 8.12 -20.23 2.37
N ALA A 338 9.32 -20.10 1.80
CA ALA A 338 9.99 -21.17 1.10
C ALA A 338 10.60 -22.15 2.11
N ASP A 339 10.68 -23.43 1.73
CA ASP A 339 11.45 -24.41 2.48
C ASP A 339 12.92 -23.97 2.62
N LEU A 340 13.59 -24.42 3.68
CA LEU A 340 15.01 -24.13 3.87
C LEU A 340 15.83 -24.62 2.69
N LYS A 341 16.88 -23.87 2.30
CA LYS A 341 17.81 -24.29 1.22
C LYS A 341 18.32 -25.72 1.41
N SER A 342 18.65 -26.07 2.66
CA SER A 342 19.12 -27.42 3.00
C SER A 342 18.11 -28.52 2.72
N GLU A 343 16.82 -28.20 2.76
CA GLU A 343 15.72 -29.11 2.51
C GLU A 343 15.35 -29.14 1.02
N THR A 344 15.34 -27.98 0.35
CA THR A 344 15.08 -27.90 -1.09
C THR A 344 16.12 -28.67 -1.90
N GLU A 345 17.40 -28.61 -1.50
CA GLU A 345 18.49 -29.40 -2.11
C GLU A 345 18.34 -30.92 -1.92
N LEU A 346 17.58 -31.38 -0.93
CA LEU A 346 17.30 -32.81 -0.73
C LEU A 346 16.14 -33.29 -1.61
N ARG A 347 15.20 -32.40 -1.92
CA ARG A 347 13.97 -32.72 -2.68
C ARG A 347 14.11 -32.48 -4.19
N HIS A 348 14.95 -31.53 -4.59
CA HIS A 348 15.19 -31.16 -5.99
C HIS A 348 16.67 -31.30 -6.33
N GLU A 349 16.99 -31.66 -7.58
CA GLU A 349 18.40 -31.75 -8.01
C GLU A 349 19.05 -30.36 -8.08
N THR A 350 18.27 -29.30 -8.32
CA THR A 350 18.76 -27.91 -8.32
C THR A 350 17.70 -26.92 -7.80
N ARG A 351 18.15 -25.79 -7.23
CA ARG A 351 17.29 -24.67 -6.82
C ARG A 351 16.52 -24.06 -8.00
N LEU A 352 17.09 -24.06 -9.20
CA LEU A 352 16.44 -23.62 -10.43
C LEU A 352 15.21 -24.47 -10.76
N GLN A 353 15.31 -25.80 -10.63
CA GLN A 353 14.16 -26.68 -10.84
C GLN A 353 13.03 -26.42 -9.84
N TYR A 354 13.38 -26.14 -8.57
CA TYR A 354 12.41 -25.72 -7.56
C TYR A 354 11.68 -24.43 -7.99
N LEU A 355 12.43 -23.39 -8.38
CA LEU A 355 11.88 -22.12 -8.86
C LEU A 355 10.92 -22.31 -10.04
N GLN A 356 11.35 -23.06 -11.05
CA GLN A 356 10.54 -23.36 -12.23
C GLN A 356 9.28 -24.16 -11.88
N SER A 357 9.37 -25.09 -10.93
CA SER A 357 8.21 -25.87 -10.49
C SER A 357 7.18 -25.02 -9.74
N TRP A 358 7.63 -24.06 -8.93
CA TRP A 358 6.77 -23.12 -8.23
C TRP A 358 6.05 -22.20 -9.21
N ASP A 359 6.82 -21.61 -10.13
CA ASP A 359 6.34 -20.69 -11.15
C ASP A 359 5.29 -21.34 -12.07
N ALA A 360 5.43 -22.63 -12.36
CA ALA A 360 4.44 -23.38 -13.12
C ALA A 360 3.17 -23.73 -12.32
N ALA A 361 3.23 -23.76 -10.99
CA ALA A 361 2.18 -24.24 -10.10
C ALA A 361 1.39 -23.14 -9.39
N SER A 362 1.97 -21.93 -9.27
CA SER A 362 1.45 -20.86 -8.43
C SER A 362 1.40 -19.53 -9.18
N GLU A 363 0.29 -18.81 -8.98
CA GLU A 363 0.14 -17.40 -9.42
C GLU A 363 0.67 -16.42 -8.35
N LEU A 364 1.08 -16.93 -7.19
CA LEU A 364 1.69 -16.11 -6.16
C LEU A 364 3.18 -15.89 -6.46
N PRO A 365 3.72 -14.73 -6.05
CA PRO A 365 5.15 -14.50 -6.12
C PRO A 365 5.95 -15.61 -5.43
N ILE A 366 7.18 -15.79 -5.89
CA ILE A 366 8.09 -16.77 -5.32
C ILE A 366 8.30 -16.42 -3.84
N PRO A 367 8.06 -17.37 -2.91
CA PRO A 367 8.16 -17.09 -1.49
C PRO A 367 9.62 -16.93 -1.06
N ALA A 368 9.83 -16.11 -0.03
CA ALA A 368 11.14 -15.93 0.58
C ALA A 368 11.41 -16.98 1.66
N SER A 369 12.68 -17.19 1.97
CA SER A 369 13.10 -18.06 3.05
C SER A 369 12.62 -17.53 4.42
N PRO A 370 12.35 -18.42 5.39
CA PRO A 370 11.98 -18.02 6.75
C PRO A 370 13.10 -17.22 7.44
N LYS A 371 14.37 -17.49 7.12
CA LYS A 371 15.52 -16.76 7.69
C LYS A 371 15.57 -15.31 7.24
N SER A 372 15.50 -15.08 5.93
CA SER A 372 15.52 -13.72 5.38
C SER A 372 14.27 -12.95 5.80
N THR A 373 13.12 -13.61 5.86
CA THR A 373 11.87 -13.03 6.36
C THR A 373 11.97 -12.65 7.83
N TYR A 374 12.45 -13.54 8.70
CA TYR A 374 12.70 -13.26 10.12
C TYR A 374 13.62 -12.05 10.30
N ARG A 375 14.72 -12.00 9.54
CA ARG A 375 15.69 -10.92 9.59
C ARG A 375 15.07 -9.57 9.22
N LEU A 376 14.33 -9.53 8.11
CA LEU A 376 13.67 -8.31 7.68
C LEU A 376 12.55 -7.89 8.64
N ALA A 377 11.75 -8.84 9.13
CA ALA A 377 10.70 -8.58 10.12
C ALA A 377 11.27 -8.02 11.43
N HIS A 378 12.44 -8.50 11.86
CA HIS A 378 13.16 -7.95 13.01
C HIS A 378 13.55 -6.49 12.79
N LEU A 379 14.13 -6.15 11.62
CA LEU A 379 14.49 -4.77 11.28
C LEU A 379 13.24 -3.86 11.25
N LEU A 380 12.19 -4.30 10.55
CA LEU A 380 10.98 -3.51 10.34
C LEU A 380 10.07 -3.45 11.59
N ARG A 381 10.49 -4.08 12.70
CA ARG A 381 9.76 -4.17 13.97
C ARG A 381 8.37 -4.81 13.82
N LEU A 382 8.28 -5.85 13.00
CA LEU A 382 7.07 -6.63 12.75
C LEU A 382 7.05 -7.88 13.66
N ALA A 383 6.61 -7.71 14.91
CA ALA A 383 6.72 -8.76 15.93
C ALA A 383 5.99 -10.05 15.56
N ASP A 384 4.77 -9.96 15.02
CA ASP A 384 3.96 -11.12 14.66
C ASP A 384 4.61 -11.90 13.50
N LEU A 385 4.99 -11.20 12.42
CA LEU A 385 5.70 -11.83 11.28
C LEU A 385 7.04 -12.45 11.70
N LYS A 386 7.78 -11.81 12.60
CA LYS A 386 9.03 -12.35 13.15
C LYS A 386 8.77 -13.67 13.88
N ALA A 387 7.72 -13.73 14.71
CA ALA A 387 7.36 -14.93 15.45
C ALA A 387 6.88 -16.06 14.52
N GLU A 388 6.03 -15.75 13.54
CA GLU A 388 5.56 -16.75 12.56
C GLU A 388 6.70 -17.30 11.69
N ALA A 389 7.64 -16.44 11.26
CA ALA A 389 8.83 -16.88 10.51
C ALA A 389 9.76 -17.77 11.36
N LEU A 390 9.88 -17.50 12.67
CA LEU A 390 10.63 -18.34 13.59
C LEU A 390 9.95 -19.71 13.81
N GLU A 391 8.63 -19.72 13.96
CA GLU A 391 7.86 -20.96 14.09
C GLU A 391 7.99 -21.82 12.84
N PHE A 392 7.85 -21.23 11.65
CA PHE A 392 8.06 -21.95 10.39
C PHE A 392 9.50 -22.48 10.29
N PHE A 393 10.49 -21.67 10.65
CA PHE A 393 11.89 -22.08 10.69
C PHE A 393 12.11 -23.31 11.58
N GLU A 394 11.54 -23.32 12.79
CA GLU A 394 11.59 -24.47 13.70
C GLU A 394 10.97 -25.73 13.07
N GLN A 395 9.81 -25.60 12.43
CA GLN A 395 9.11 -26.70 11.78
C GLN A 395 9.85 -27.27 10.55
N SER A 396 10.65 -26.45 9.87
CA SER A 396 11.47 -26.86 8.72
C SER A 396 12.81 -27.50 9.11
N LEU A 397 13.17 -27.56 10.40
CA LEU A 397 14.42 -28.21 10.81
C LEU A 397 14.36 -29.72 10.55
N ALA A 398 15.40 -30.23 9.90
CA ALA A 398 15.58 -31.64 9.58
C ALA A 398 16.96 -32.12 10.01
N VAL A 399 17.07 -33.41 10.36
CA VAL A 399 18.32 -34.02 10.84
C VAL A 399 19.46 -33.84 9.84
N GLU A 400 19.16 -34.01 8.55
CA GLU A 400 20.10 -33.93 7.44
C GLU A 400 20.57 -32.48 7.17
N GLY A 401 19.73 -31.49 7.49
CA GLY A 401 19.97 -30.07 7.17
C GLY A 401 20.46 -29.23 8.34
N VAL A 402 20.15 -29.61 9.58
CA VAL A 402 20.32 -28.76 10.77
C VAL A 402 21.77 -28.33 11.02
N ALA A 403 22.76 -29.09 10.56
CA ALA A 403 24.16 -28.70 10.63
C ALA A 403 24.43 -27.36 9.93
N ARG A 404 23.79 -27.08 8.79
CA ARG A 404 23.94 -25.80 8.09
C ARG A 404 23.36 -24.64 8.91
N GLU A 405 22.27 -24.90 9.61
CA GLU A 405 21.59 -23.91 10.43
C GLU A 405 22.32 -23.65 11.76
N PHE A 406 22.84 -24.71 12.39
CA PHE A 406 23.63 -24.60 13.62
C PHE A 406 24.90 -23.78 13.43
N PHE A 407 25.58 -23.98 12.31
CA PHE A 407 26.78 -23.25 11.97
C PHE A 407 26.51 -21.98 11.14
N SER A 408 25.25 -21.55 11.00
CA SER A 408 24.89 -20.31 10.32
C SER A 408 25.20 -19.09 11.17
N SER A 409 25.38 -17.93 10.53
CA SER A 409 25.62 -16.67 11.27
C SER A 409 24.34 -16.15 11.91
N MET A 410 23.19 -16.48 11.32
CA MET A 410 21.88 -16.34 11.95
C MET A 410 21.85 -16.96 13.35
N ALA A 411 22.26 -18.22 13.51
CA ALA A 411 22.31 -18.87 14.83
C ALA A 411 23.36 -18.25 15.77
N ALA A 412 24.39 -17.62 15.22
CA ALA A 412 25.42 -16.91 16.00
C ALA A 412 25.00 -15.50 16.43
N LYS A 413 23.95 -14.94 15.84
CA LYS A 413 23.59 -13.53 16.00
C LYS A 413 22.24 -13.34 16.65
N TYR A 414 21.27 -14.17 16.31
CA TYR A 414 19.90 -14.05 16.78
C TYR A 414 19.65 -15.10 17.87
N PRO A 415 19.51 -14.70 19.15
CA PRO A 415 19.37 -15.65 20.25
C PRO A 415 18.17 -16.58 20.12
N GLU A 416 17.05 -16.11 19.58
CA GLU A 416 15.86 -16.94 19.35
C GLU A 416 16.12 -18.06 18.32
N ILE A 417 16.87 -17.74 17.25
CA ILE A 417 17.29 -18.75 16.26
C ILE A 417 18.29 -19.72 16.89
N GLN A 418 19.25 -19.21 17.67
CA GLN A 418 20.21 -20.02 18.40
C GLN A 418 19.50 -21.04 19.29
N GLU A 419 18.53 -20.59 20.09
CA GLU A 419 17.77 -21.42 21.02
C GLU A 419 17.02 -22.54 20.29
N VAL A 420 16.29 -22.21 19.22
CA VAL A 420 15.55 -23.18 18.41
C VAL A 420 16.49 -24.25 17.83
N VAL A 421 17.60 -23.84 17.22
CA VAL A 421 18.53 -24.78 16.57
C VAL A 421 19.27 -25.62 17.60
N VAL A 422 19.77 -25.04 18.68
CA VAL A 422 20.48 -25.75 19.75
C VAL A 422 19.56 -26.80 20.39
N ARG A 423 18.32 -26.44 20.72
CA ARG A 423 17.32 -27.36 21.26
C ARG A 423 17.09 -28.53 20.33
N TYR A 424 16.83 -28.26 19.05
CA TYR A 424 16.60 -29.32 18.06
C TYR A 424 17.81 -30.27 17.95
N VAL A 425 19.03 -29.73 17.88
CA VAL A 425 20.27 -30.53 17.79
C VAL A 425 20.48 -31.38 19.03
N ALA A 426 20.25 -30.83 20.23
CA ALA A 426 20.38 -31.57 21.49
C ALA A 426 19.39 -32.75 21.55
N GLU A 427 18.13 -32.51 21.20
CA GLU A 427 17.08 -33.55 21.16
C GLU A 427 17.38 -34.67 20.16
N HIS A 428 17.99 -34.33 19.01
CA HIS A 428 18.28 -35.26 17.92
C HIS A 428 19.76 -35.67 17.82
N TRP A 429 20.56 -35.40 18.87
CA TRP A 429 22.02 -35.48 18.82
C TRP A 429 22.57 -36.81 18.30
N ALA A 430 21.95 -37.92 18.71
CA ALA A 430 22.37 -39.27 18.33
C ALA A 430 22.39 -39.48 16.81
N GLN A 431 21.45 -38.83 16.09
CA GLN A 431 21.32 -38.92 14.64
C GLN A 431 22.14 -37.82 13.96
N VAL A 432 22.02 -36.58 14.43
CA VAL A 432 22.67 -35.39 13.84
C VAL A 432 24.20 -35.57 13.74
N LYS A 433 24.84 -36.07 14.80
CA LYS A 433 26.31 -36.23 14.84
C LYS A 433 26.88 -37.21 13.82
N LEU A 434 26.03 -38.07 13.25
CA LEU A 434 26.40 -39.08 12.25
C LEU A 434 26.18 -38.57 10.81
N THR A 435 25.52 -37.42 10.63
CA THR A 435 25.28 -36.87 9.30
C THR A 435 26.57 -36.31 8.70
N GLN A 436 26.73 -36.46 7.38
CA GLN A 436 27.89 -35.92 6.68
C GLN A 436 27.95 -34.39 6.81
N GLY A 437 26.80 -33.72 6.72
CA GLY A 437 26.72 -32.26 6.90
C GLY A 437 27.24 -31.79 8.26
N TRP A 438 26.99 -32.55 9.34
CA TRP A 438 27.53 -32.22 10.66
C TRP A 438 29.05 -32.40 10.71
N ILE A 439 29.56 -33.52 10.21
CA ILE A 439 31.00 -33.81 10.17
C ILE A 439 31.75 -32.71 9.41
N ASP A 440 31.30 -32.41 8.19
CA ASP A 440 31.95 -31.42 7.31
C ASP A 440 31.96 -30.02 7.92
N ARG A 441 30.81 -29.58 8.48
CA ARG A 441 30.68 -28.25 9.09
C ARG A 441 31.46 -28.12 10.38
N LYS A 442 31.49 -29.16 11.20
CA LYS A 442 32.32 -29.21 12.41
C LYS A 442 33.81 -29.13 12.05
N ASP A 443 34.25 -29.84 11.02
CA ASP A 443 35.64 -29.80 10.57
C ASP A 443 36.00 -28.42 10.01
N ALA A 444 35.10 -27.78 9.25
CA ALA A 444 35.26 -26.39 8.80
C ALA A 444 35.38 -25.40 9.98
N TRP A 445 34.53 -25.55 10.99
CA TRP A 445 34.61 -24.77 12.22
C TRP A 445 35.94 -25.00 12.95
N ALA A 446 36.39 -26.25 13.08
CA ALA A 446 37.67 -26.58 13.72
C ALA A 446 38.88 -26.01 12.97
N ARG A 447 38.78 -25.80 11.65
CA ARG A 447 39.80 -25.10 10.84
C ARG A 447 39.72 -23.57 10.95
N GLY A 448 38.74 -23.02 11.66
CA GLY A 448 38.54 -21.58 11.82
C GLY A 448 37.84 -20.91 10.64
N GLU A 449 37.23 -21.68 9.75
CA GLU A 449 36.52 -21.15 8.57
C GLU A 449 35.15 -20.55 8.92
N LEU A 450 34.65 -20.83 10.14
CA LEU A 450 33.33 -20.41 10.62
C LEU A 450 33.48 -19.65 11.96
N PRO A 451 33.99 -18.40 11.94
CA PRO A 451 34.24 -17.64 13.16
C PRO A 451 32.93 -17.25 13.86
N GLY A 452 32.98 -17.08 15.19
CA GLY A 452 31.85 -16.57 15.97
C GLY A 452 30.81 -17.63 16.33
N ARG A 453 31.10 -18.92 16.14
CA ARG A 453 30.21 -20.04 16.48
C ARG A 453 30.48 -20.64 17.86
N GLU A 454 31.44 -20.10 18.59
CA GLU A 454 31.92 -20.66 19.86
C GLU A 454 30.83 -20.63 20.94
N HIS A 455 30.04 -19.55 20.98
CA HIS A 455 28.94 -19.42 21.93
C HIS A 455 27.73 -20.31 21.56
N VAL A 456 27.49 -20.56 20.26
CA VAL A 456 26.49 -21.54 19.80
C VAL A 456 26.89 -22.95 20.22
N TRP A 457 28.16 -23.28 20.06
CA TRP A 457 28.73 -24.54 20.53
C TRP A 457 28.64 -24.68 22.07
N ALA A 458 28.98 -23.63 22.81
CA ALA A 458 28.86 -23.62 24.27
C ALA A 458 27.41 -23.88 24.72
N ALA A 459 26.44 -23.20 24.10
CA ALA A 459 25.02 -23.41 24.39
C ALA A 459 24.56 -24.85 24.11
N LEU A 460 25.09 -25.50 23.07
CA LEU A 460 24.83 -26.92 22.83
C LEU A 460 25.37 -27.80 23.94
N MET A 461 26.59 -27.54 24.41
CA MET A 461 27.20 -28.32 25.51
C MET A 461 26.43 -28.16 26.82
N ASP A 462 25.83 -26.99 27.07
CA ASP A 462 24.99 -26.74 28.24
C ASP A 462 23.60 -27.40 28.13
N ALA A 463 23.10 -27.61 26.91
CA ALA A 463 21.80 -28.23 26.62
C ALA A 463 21.84 -29.76 26.58
N MET A 464 23.02 -30.37 26.50
CA MET A 464 23.26 -31.83 26.48
C MET A 464 23.51 -32.39 27.89
#